data_AF-A0A9P6YUY7-F1
#
_entry.id   AF-A0A9P6YUY7-F1
#
_cell.length_a   1.000
_cell.length_b   1.000
_cell.length_c   1.000
_cell.angle_alpha   90.00
_cell.angle_beta   90.00
_cell.angle_gamma   90.00
#
_symmetry.space_group_name_H-M   'P 1'
#
loop_
_entity.id
_entity.type
_entity.pdbx_description
1 polymer ?
#
loop_
_entity_poly.entity_id
_entity_poly.type
_entity_poly.pdbx_seq_one_letter_code
_entity_poly.pdbx_strand_id
1 'polypeptide(L)'
;MVNIDILAPGTSVAAKQPQQKDKDEEWILAVVINYNSDKNKYQVEDVDQDEFGQKQRYMLQPRNVIPIPNASEARGLAELDIGQDVLALYPGTTCFYKAKVIEPPSKNKDGAFERIYKVQFEDDNNEYKHVMSGHVLELPRMNK
;
A
#
# COMPACT_ATOMS: atom_id res chain seq x y z
N MET A 1 24.05 -4.62 -10.44
CA MET A 1 23.24 -5.53 -9.60
C MET A 1 22.42 -4.64 -8.69
N VAL A 2 21.09 -4.63 -8.84
CA VAL A 2 20.23 -3.91 -7.90
C VAL A 2 20.14 -4.81 -6.68
N ASN A 3 20.62 -4.38 -5.51
CA ASN A 3 20.33 -5.07 -4.26
C ASN A 3 18.82 -4.99 -4.09
N ILE A 4 18.13 -6.10 -4.32
CA ILE A 4 16.74 -6.24 -3.91
C ILE A 4 16.84 -6.67 -2.45
N ASP A 5 16.67 -5.72 -1.54
CA ASP A 5 16.49 -6.06 -0.13
C ASP A 5 15.25 -6.95 -0.04
N ILE A 6 15.48 -8.24 0.24
CA ILE A 6 14.41 -9.23 0.36
C ILE A 6 13.60 -8.89 1.62
N LEU A 7 12.29 -8.73 1.47
CA LEU A 7 11.41 -8.41 2.59
C LEU A 7 11.37 -9.59 3.58
N ALA A 8 11.53 -9.28 4.86
CA ALA A 8 11.52 -10.28 5.91
C ALA A 8 10.09 -10.81 6.17
N PRO A 9 9.93 -12.05 6.66
CA PRO A 9 8.67 -12.51 7.22
C PRO A 9 8.14 -11.55 8.30
N GLY A 10 6.84 -11.26 8.27
CA GLY A 10 6.21 -10.28 9.16
C GLY A 10 6.18 -8.85 8.62
N THR A 11 6.90 -8.53 7.55
CA THR A 11 6.81 -7.20 6.91
C THR A 11 5.41 -6.95 6.37
N SER A 12 4.79 -5.83 6.76
CA SER A 12 3.54 -5.35 6.18
C SER A 12 3.77 -4.84 4.76
N VAL A 13 2.89 -5.21 3.84
CA VAL A 13 3.01 -4.89 2.41
C VAL A 13 1.65 -4.52 1.83
N ALA A 14 1.66 -3.66 0.81
CA ALA A 14 0.57 -3.60 -0.15
C ALA A 14 0.81 -4.70 -1.20
N ALA A 15 -0.15 -5.58 -1.39
CA ALA A 15 -0.06 -6.73 -2.27
C ALA A 15 -1.11 -6.66 -3.38
N LYS A 16 -0.66 -6.69 -4.65
CA LYS A 16 -1.57 -6.72 -5.80
C LYS A 16 -2.10 -8.14 -5.98
N GLN A 17 -3.39 -8.33 -5.74
CA GLN A 17 -4.02 -9.62 -5.93
C GLN A 17 -3.91 -10.08 -7.41
N PRO A 18 -3.80 -11.39 -7.68
CA PRO A 18 -3.85 -11.89 -9.04
C PRO A 18 -5.19 -11.51 -9.69
N GLN A 19 -5.14 -10.98 -10.91
CA GLN A 19 -6.34 -10.61 -11.64
C GLN A 19 -7.25 -11.84 -11.81
N GLN A 20 -8.47 -11.76 -11.26
CA GLN A 20 -9.52 -12.74 -11.52
C GLN A 20 -10.34 -12.26 -12.72
N LYS A 21 -10.87 -13.20 -13.51
CA LYS A 21 -11.84 -12.83 -14.55
C LYS A 21 -13.00 -12.09 -13.88
N ASP A 22 -13.38 -10.95 -14.43
CA ASP A 22 -14.52 -10.11 -13.99
C ASP A 22 -14.32 -9.33 -12.68
N LYS A 23 -13.09 -9.22 -12.16
CA LYS A 23 -12.76 -8.31 -11.04
C LYS A 23 -11.67 -7.33 -11.41
N ASP A 24 -11.82 -6.10 -10.94
CA ASP A 24 -10.78 -5.08 -11.01
C ASP A 24 -9.55 -5.51 -10.21
N GLU A 25 -8.39 -4.99 -10.61
CA GLU A 25 -7.14 -5.26 -9.92
C GLU A 25 -7.15 -4.57 -8.55
N GLU A 26 -7.12 -5.34 -7.47
CA GLU A 26 -7.17 -4.81 -6.10
C GLU A 26 -5.80 -4.95 -5.40
N TRP A 27 -5.42 -3.90 -4.68
CA TRP A 27 -4.28 -3.90 -3.78
C TRP A 27 -4.78 -4.05 -2.34
N ILE A 28 -4.26 -5.03 -1.62
CA ILE A 28 -4.67 -5.34 -0.25
C ILE A 28 -3.52 -5.15 0.74
N LEU A 29 -3.85 -4.93 2.01
CA LEU A 29 -2.93 -4.99 3.13
C LEU A 29 -2.63 -6.45 3.45
N ALA A 30 -1.36 -6.82 3.39
CA ALA A 30 -0.93 -8.19 3.63
C ALA A 30 0.36 -8.21 4.46
N VAL A 31 0.73 -9.40 4.91
CA VAL A 31 1.97 -9.67 5.63
C VAL A 31 2.81 -10.69 4.87
N VAL A 32 4.11 -10.44 4.75
CA VAL A 32 5.04 -11.40 4.14
C VAL A 32 5.15 -12.64 5.03
N ILE A 33 4.96 -13.81 4.43
CA ILE A 33 5.17 -15.11 5.08
C ILE A 33 6.57 -15.63 4.77
N ASN A 34 6.98 -15.60 3.50
CA ASN A 34 8.33 -15.95 3.07
C ASN A 34 8.62 -15.39 1.67
N TYR A 35 9.89 -15.49 1.27
CA TYR A 35 10.33 -15.29 -0.10
C TYR A 35 10.89 -16.60 -0.66
N ASN A 36 10.36 -17.03 -1.80
CA ASN A 36 10.87 -18.16 -2.56
C ASN A 36 11.85 -17.65 -3.64
N SER A 37 13.15 -17.82 -3.38
CA SER A 37 14.22 -17.39 -4.29
C SER A 37 14.20 -18.12 -5.63
N ASP A 38 13.87 -19.43 -5.62
CA ASP A 38 13.89 -20.27 -6.83
C ASP A 38 12.82 -19.84 -7.84
N LYS A 39 11.66 -19.41 -7.33
CA LYS A 39 10.53 -18.94 -8.13
C LYS A 39 10.50 -17.43 -8.29
N ASN A 40 11.39 -16.71 -7.61
CA ASN A 40 11.38 -15.25 -7.48
C ASN A 40 9.98 -14.72 -7.12
N LYS A 41 9.40 -15.23 -6.03
CA LYS A 41 8.06 -14.86 -5.57
C LYS A 41 7.98 -14.75 -4.05
N TYR A 42 7.19 -13.79 -3.58
CA TYR A 42 6.77 -13.72 -2.18
C TYR A 42 5.52 -14.55 -1.94
N GLN A 43 5.48 -15.25 -0.80
CA GLN A 43 4.23 -15.68 -0.20
C GLN A 43 3.76 -14.59 0.76
N VAL A 44 2.55 -14.08 0.56
CA VAL A 44 1.93 -13.08 1.44
C VAL A 44 0.58 -13.62 1.94
N GLU A 45 0.16 -13.18 3.13
CA GLU A 45 -1.13 -13.49 3.73
C GLU A 45 -1.94 -12.21 3.92
N ASP A 46 -3.19 -12.22 3.47
CA ASP A 46 -4.15 -11.14 3.70
C ASP A 46 -4.34 -10.89 5.21
N VAL A 47 -4.46 -9.63 5.62
CA VAL A 47 -4.77 -9.33 7.01
C VAL A 47 -6.23 -9.59 7.35
N ASP A 48 -7.12 -9.51 6.36
CA ASP A 48 -8.53 -9.81 6.49
C ASP A 48 -8.85 -11.30 6.39
N GLN A 49 -10.01 -11.65 6.94
CA GLN A 49 -10.57 -12.98 6.90
C GLN A 49 -11.76 -13.00 5.94
N ASP A 50 -11.93 -14.10 5.22
CA ASP A 50 -13.12 -14.33 4.43
C ASP A 50 -14.36 -14.63 5.30
N GLU A 51 -15.50 -14.86 4.66
CA GLU A 51 -16.79 -15.15 5.32
C GLU A 51 -16.73 -16.40 6.22
N PHE A 52 -15.71 -17.26 6.06
CA PHE A 52 -15.50 -18.46 6.86
C PHE A 52 -14.40 -18.29 7.92
N GLY A 53 -13.88 -17.07 8.12
CA GLY A 53 -12.82 -16.78 9.08
C GLY A 53 -11.42 -17.18 8.60
N GLN A 54 -11.23 -17.47 7.32
CA GLN A 54 -9.95 -17.92 6.78
C GLN A 54 -9.18 -16.77 6.15
N LYS A 55 -7.88 -16.69 6.46
CA LYS A 55 -6.97 -15.75 5.81
C LYS A 55 -6.48 -16.31 4.49
N GLN A 56 -6.51 -15.48 3.45
CA GLN A 56 -6.07 -15.88 2.11
C GLN A 56 -4.57 -15.68 1.93
N ARG A 57 -3.94 -16.56 1.15
CA ARG A 57 -2.50 -16.52 0.86
C ARG A 57 -2.24 -16.45 -0.64
N TYR A 58 -1.29 -15.61 -1.03
CA TYR A 58 -0.96 -15.36 -2.43
C TYR A 58 0.53 -15.55 -2.71
N MET A 59 0.84 -16.06 -3.90
CA MET A 59 2.21 -16.19 -4.41
C MET A 59 2.47 -15.14 -5.50
N LEU A 60 3.11 -14.03 -5.12
CA LEU A 60 3.20 -12.82 -5.93
C LEU A 60 4.63 -12.55 -6.42
N GLN A 61 4.76 -11.94 -7.60
CA GLN A 61 6.05 -11.44 -8.07
C GLN A 61 6.48 -10.21 -7.25
N PRO A 62 7.77 -9.91 -7.09
CA PRO A 62 8.24 -8.73 -6.35
C PRO A 62 7.60 -7.41 -6.78
N ARG A 63 7.33 -7.22 -8.07
CA ARG A 63 6.66 -6.02 -8.60
C ARG A 63 5.21 -5.82 -8.12
N ASN A 64 4.60 -6.85 -7.53
CA ASN A 64 3.23 -6.84 -7.00
C ASN A 64 3.23 -6.76 -5.47
N VAL A 65 4.37 -6.48 -4.83
CA VAL A 65 4.53 -6.40 -3.38
C VAL A 65 5.31 -5.13 -3.05
N ILE A 66 4.67 -4.18 -2.35
CA ILE A 66 5.29 -2.92 -1.95
C ILE A 66 5.40 -2.91 -0.43
N PRO A 67 6.60 -2.72 0.17
CA PRO A 67 6.73 -2.61 1.61
C PRO A 67 6.01 -1.38 2.15
N ILE A 68 5.31 -1.56 3.26
CA ILE A 68 4.66 -0.48 4.01
C ILE A 68 5.63 -0.04 5.12
N PRO A 69 6.17 1.19 5.07
CA PRO A 69 7.06 1.66 6.12
C PRO A 69 6.27 1.86 7.41
N ASN A 70 6.86 1.46 8.53
CA ASN A 70 6.30 1.75 9.85
C ASN A 70 6.36 3.27 10.14
N ALA A 71 5.69 3.71 11.22
CA ALA A 71 5.59 5.13 11.55
C ALA A 71 6.94 5.83 11.76
N SER A 72 7.99 5.12 12.16
CA SER A 72 9.34 5.68 12.32
C SER A 72 10.08 5.74 10.99
N GLU A 73 9.98 4.69 10.16
CA GLU A 73 10.54 4.66 8.81
C GLU A 73 9.94 5.76 7.94
N ALA A 74 8.61 5.89 7.95
CA ALA A 74 7.89 6.88 7.16
C ALA A 74 8.32 8.33 7.45
N ARG A 75 8.77 8.63 8.68
CA ARG A 75 9.27 9.98 9.04
C ARG A 75 10.64 10.29 8.42
N GLY A 76 11.41 9.27 8.06
CA GLY A 76 12.72 9.42 7.42
C GLY A 76 12.65 9.44 5.89
N LEU A 77 11.51 9.09 5.30
CA LEU A 77 11.31 9.09 3.86
C LEU A 77 11.00 10.50 3.34
N ALA A 78 11.36 10.73 2.08
CA ALA A 78 10.93 11.93 1.39
C ALA A 78 9.39 11.93 1.24
N GLU A 79 8.78 13.08 1.42
CA GLU A 79 7.34 13.22 1.23
C GLU A 79 6.96 13.17 -0.25
N LEU A 80 5.79 12.62 -0.53
CA LEU A 80 5.19 12.59 -1.85
C LEU A 80 4.58 13.97 -2.14
N ASP A 81 4.76 14.45 -3.37
CA ASP A 81 4.46 15.83 -3.74
C ASP A 81 2.97 16.09 -3.90
N ILE A 82 2.56 17.35 -3.68
CA ILE A 82 1.19 17.80 -3.97
C ILE A 82 0.86 17.52 -5.45
N GLY A 83 -0.30 16.92 -5.71
CA GLY A 83 -0.79 16.57 -7.03
C GLY A 83 -0.32 15.21 -7.55
N GLN A 84 0.64 14.56 -6.87
CA GLN A 84 1.14 13.24 -7.23
C GLN A 84 0.06 12.17 -7.07
N ASP A 85 -0.02 11.27 -8.06
CA ASP A 85 -0.84 10.06 -7.97
C ASP A 85 -0.11 9.01 -7.11
N VAL A 86 -0.84 8.44 -6.16
CA VAL A 86 -0.34 7.53 -5.13
C VAL A 86 -1.27 6.34 -4.96
N LEU A 87 -0.77 5.30 -4.31
CA LEU A 87 -1.58 4.18 -3.84
C LEU A 87 -1.79 4.35 -2.33
N ALA A 88 -3.03 4.57 -1.89
CA ALA A 88 -3.34 4.90 -0.50
C ALA A 88 -4.34 3.91 0.12
N LEU A 89 -4.12 3.51 1.38
CA LEU A 89 -5.09 2.68 2.12
C LEU A 89 -6.35 3.51 2.40
N TYR A 90 -7.51 3.01 1.98
CA TYR A 90 -8.76 3.71 2.25
C TYR A 90 -9.15 3.59 3.73
N PRO A 91 -9.52 4.71 4.40
CA PRO A 91 -9.81 4.69 5.84
C PRO A 91 -10.85 3.65 6.25
N GLY A 92 -10.54 2.87 7.28
CA GLY A 92 -11.44 1.83 7.79
C GLY A 92 -11.49 0.55 6.97
N THR A 93 -10.61 0.39 5.98
CA THR A 93 -10.50 -0.82 5.14
C THR A 93 -9.09 -1.38 5.17
N THR A 94 -8.90 -2.49 4.47
CA THR A 94 -7.62 -3.15 4.22
C THR A 94 -7.22 -3.07 2.74
N CYS A 95 -7.91 -2.24 1.94
CA CYS A 95 -7.66 -2.09 0.52
C CYS A 95 -7.00 -0.74 0.19
N PHE A 96 -6.11 -0.77 -0.78
CA PHE A 96 -5.44 0.41 -1.31
C PHE A 96 -6.02 0.78 -2.67
N TYR A 97 -6.25 2.08 -2.85
CA TYR A 97 -6.81 2.63 -4.07
C TYR A 97 -5.96 3.79 -4.57
N LYS A 98 -6.13 4.10 -5.85
CA LYS A 98 -5.48 5.26 -6.44
C LYS A 98 -6.04 6.53 -5.81
N ALA A 99 -5.15 7.41 -5.40
CA ALA A 99 -5.49 8.71 -4.84
C ALA A 99 -4.51 9.78 -5.34
N LYS A 100 -4.87 11.04 -5.14
CA LYS A 100 -4.02 12.21 -5.37
C LYS A 100 -3.62 12.84 -4.06
N VAL A 101 -2.35 13.16 -3.88
CA VAL A 101 -1.87 13.93 -2.73
C VAL A 101 -2.40 15.35 -2.81
N ILE A 102 -3.11 15.80 -1.79
CA ILE A 102 -3.62 17.16 -1.67
C ILE A 102 -2.72 17.98 -0.76
N GLU A 103 -2.35 17.43 0.40
CA GLU A 103 -1.41 18.05 1.32
C GLU A 103 -0.51 16.98 1.96
N PRO A 104 0.82 17.11 1.89
CA PRO A 104 1.75 16.20 2.54
C PRO A 104 1.84 16.46 4.07
N PRO A 105 2.39 15.50 4.83
CA PRO A 105 2.49 15.55 6.30
C PRO A 105 3.09 16.85 6.85
N SER A 106 4.15 17.38 6.25
CA SER A 106 4.82 18.62 6.66
C SER A 106 3.98 19.89 6.46
N LYS A 107 2.97 19.83 5.57
CA LYS A 107 2.11 20.97 5.24
C LYS A 107 0.74 20.88 5.90
N ASN A 108 0.38 19.72 6.45
CA ASN A 108 -0.86 19.54 7.18
C ASN A 108 -0.77 20.23 8.55
N LYS A 109 -1.54 21.32 8.73
CA LYS A 109 -1.55 22.15 9.94
C LYS A 109 -2.70 21.83 10.89
N ASP A 110 -3.51 20.81 10.57
CA ASP A 110 -4.54 20.36 11.49
C ASP A 110 -3.87 19.63 12.66
N GLY A 111 -3.95 20.20 13.86
CA GLY A 111 -3.34 19.66 15.07
C GLY A 111 -3.74 18.21 15.39
N ALA A 112 -4.90 17.76 14.93
CA ALA A 112 -5.35 16.38 15.09
C ALA A 112 -4.73 15.42 14.05
N PHE A 113 -4.24 15.93 12.93
CA PHE A 113 -3.70 15.17 11.81
C PHE A 113 -2.28 15.58 11.43
N GLU A 114 -1.54 16.18 12.37
CA GLU A 114 -0.12 16.45 12.19
C GLU A 114 0.58 15.15 11.76
N ARG A 115 1.38 15.25 10.69
CA ARG A 115 2.14 14.14 10.10
C ARG A 115 1.31 13.08 9.34
N ILE A 116 0.11 13.45 8.90
CA ILE A 116 -0.78 12.60 8.10
C ILE A 116 -1.02 13.27 6.74
N TYR A 117 -1.02 12.47 5.66
CA TYR A 117 -1.36 12.98 4.33
C TYR A 117 -2.84 13.31 4.27
N LYS A 118 -3.17 14.38 3.55
CA LYS A 118 -4.50 14.59 3.01
C LYS A 118 -4.50 14.15 1.55
N VAL A 119 -5.39 13.23 1.20
CA VAL A 119 -5.51 12.67 -0.15
C VAL A 119 -6.94 12.78 -0.66
N GLN A 120 -7.11 12.65 -1.96
CA GLN A 120 -8.39 12.55 -2.64
C GLN A 120 -8.41 11.28 -3.48
N PHE A 121 -9.36 10.38 -3.22
CA PHE A 121 -9.54 9.14 -3.98
C PHE A 121 -10.32 9.42 -5.28
N GLU A 122 -10.08 8.65 -6.34
CA GLU A 122 -10.70 8.89 -7.65
C GLU A 122 -12.23 8.73 -7.64
N ASP A 123 -12.77 7.81 -6.82
CA ASP A 123 -14.20 7.44 -6.83
C ASP A 123 -15.05 8.07 -5.71
N ASP A 124 -14.47 8.91 -4.84
CA ASP A 124 -15.12 9.35 -3.59
C ASP A 124 -15.74 10.76 -3.69
N ASN A 125 -16.35 11.09 -4.83
CA ASN A 125 -17.07 12.37 -5.06
C ASN A 125 -16.29 13.65 -4.64
N ASN A 126 -14.97 13.65 -4.83
CA ASN A 126 -14.03 14.72 -4.42
C ASN A 126 -13.88 14.95 -2.91
N GLU A 127 -14.26 14.00 -2.06
CA GLU A 127 -14.00 14.10 -0.62
C GLU A 127 -12.50 13.99 -0.31
N TYR A 128 -12.06 14.69 0.74
CA TYR A 128 -10.70 14.58 1.26
C TYR A 128 -10.65 13.61 2.41
N LYS A 129 -9.63 12.75 2.42
CA LYS A 129 -9.36 11.81 3.50
C LYS A 129 -7.98 12.04 4.09
N HIS A 130 -7.85 11.74 5.38
CA HIS A 130 -6.58 11.74 6.08
C HIS A 130 -6.04 10.31 6.16
N VAL A 131 -4.84 10.08 5.62
CA VAL A 131 -4.22 8.75 5.54
C VAL A 131 -2.81 8.78 6.13
N MET A 132 -2.53 7.83 7.03
CA MET A 132 -1.24 7.70 7.71
C MET A 132 -0.10 7.65 6.70
N SER A 133 1.03 8.29 7.03
CA SER A 133 2.17 8.40 6.12
C SER A 133 2.68 7.05 5.58
N GLY A 134 2.70 6.00 6.39
CA GLY A 134 3.10 4.66 5.92
C GLY A 134 2.11 4.00 4.96
N HIS A 135 0.85 4.46 4.94
CA HIS A 135 -0.21 3.91 4.11
C HIS A 135 -0.43 4.71 2.81
N VAL A 136 0.42 5.69 2.51
CA VAL A 136 0.45 6.38 1.22
C VAL A 136 1.75 6.01 0.52
N LEU A 137 1.64 5.22 -0.55
CA LEU A 137 2.75 4.59 -1.24
C LEU A 137 2.90 5.17 -2.65
N GLU A 138 4.13 5.14 -3.18
CA GLU A 138 4.35 5.42 -4.59
C GLU A 138 3.55 4.45 -5.46
N LEU A 139 2.85 4.99 -6.46
CA LEU A 139 2.13 4.17 -7.42
C LEU A 139 3.15 3.42 -8.31
N PRO A 140 3.09 2.08 -8.40
CA PRO A 140 3.99 1.32 -9.26
C PRO A 140 3.87 1.76 -10.71
N ARG A 141 5.02 1.97 -11.37
CA ARG A 141 5.04 2.25 -12.81
C ARG A 141 4.54 1.01 -13.55
N MET A 142 3.35 1.11 -14.13
CA MET A 142 2.82 0.10 -15.04
C MET A 142 3.61 0.18 -16.34
N ASN A 143 4.57 -0.71 -16.54
CA ASN A 143 5.19 -0.86 -17.86
C ASN A 143 4.13 -1.43 -18.81
N LYS A 144 3.69 -0.60 -19.77
CA LYS A 144 2.85 -1.02 -20.90
C LYS A 144 3.62 -1.97 -21.82
#